data_AF-A0A923HIJ2-F1
#
_entry.id   AF-A0A923HIJ2-F1
#
_cell.length_a   1.000
_cell.length_b   1.000
_cell.length_c   1.000
_cell.angle_alpha   90.00
_cell.angle_beta   90.00
_cell.angle_gamma   90.00
#
_symmetry.space_group_name_H-M   'P 1'
#
loop_
_entity.id
_entity.type
_entity.pdbx_description
1 polymer ?
#
loop_
_entity_poly.entity_id
_entity_poly.type
_entity_poly.pdbx_seq_one_letter_code
_entity_poly.pdbx_strand_id
1 'polypeptide(L)'
;MHLESLTVKNYRKFRSTDNTVCFVKPEAIARSPDEKQAKTAISRSTTLIIGKNNSGKTTVVNALKLLCGNEQPSASDFNLSYLNELFEDYKKAFDENNATKFESLGTPNLEFNLMVKVDFNDEDLMTHLAPFIPISEKGDAKPVR
;
A
#
# COMPACT_ATOMS: atom_id res chain seq x y z
N MET A 1 -12.41 11.85 -3.58
CA MET A 1 -11.55 10.67 -3.33
C MET A 1 -10.45 11.04 -2.34
N HIS A 2 -10.11 10.18 -1.37
CA HIS A 2 -8.97 10.39 -0.48
C HIS A 2 -8.38 9.05 0.01
N LEU A 3 -7.07 9.03 0.25
CA LEU A 3 -6.41 7.90 0.89
C LEU A 3 -6.87 7.81 2.34
N GLU A 4 -7.46 6.68 2.73
CA GLU A 4 -7.94 6.42 4.09
C GLU A 4 -6.87 5.71 4.91
N SER A 5 -6.21 4.70 4.34
CA SER A 5 -5.10 4.02 4.98
C SER A 5 -4.11 3.38 4.01
N LEU A 6 -2.91 3.11 4.52
CA LEU A 6 -1.85 2.34 3.89
C LEU A 6 -1.41 1.23 4.85
N THR A 7 -1.58 -0.03 4.45
CA THR A 7 -1.00 -1.19 5.14
C THR A 7 0.24 -1.66 4.40
N VAL A 8 1.33 -1.89 5.13
CA VAL A 8 2.64 -2.23 4.57
C VAL A 8 3.14 -3.55 5.16
N LYS A 9 3.43 -4.57 4.36
CA LYS A 9 4.06 -5.81 4.87
C LYS A 9 5.44 -6.05 4.30
N ASN A 10 6.28 -6.63 5.16
CA ASN A 10 7.65 -7.07 4.85
C ASN A 10 8.58 -5.97 4.33
N TYR A 11 8.25 -4.70 4.51
CA TYR A 11 9.03 -3.55 4.03
C TYR A 11 9.73 -2.82 5.18
N ARG A 12 11.06 -2.88 5.17
CA ARG A 12 11.99 -2.24 6.12
C ARG A 12 11.61 -2.45 7.59
N LYS A 13 10.89 -1.52 8.21
CA LYS A 13 10.51 -1.56 9.64
C LYS A 13 9.16 -2.25 9.88
N PHE A 14 8.38 -2.49 8.83
CA PHE A 14 7.06 -3.10 8.93
C PHE A 14 7.10 -4.58 8.59
N ARG A 15 6.41 -5.37 9.41
CA ARG A 15 6.22 -6.81 9.21
C ARG A 15 4.73 -7.12 8.99
N SER A 16 4.10 -7.91 9.83
CA SER A 16 2.72 -8.38 9.66
C SER A 16 1.73 -7.80 10.65
N THR A 17 2.20 -7.14 11.71
CA THR A 17 1.39 -6.54 12.78
C THR A 17 1.66 -5.05 12.91
N ASP A 18 0.68 -4.29 13.40
CA ASP A 18 0.77 -2.84 13.66
C ASP A 18 1.35 -2.04 12.48
N ASN A 19 0.94 -2.43 11.28
CA ASN A 19 1.55 -2.03 10.01
C ASN A 19 0.63 -1.21 9.10
N THR A 20 -0.45 -0.68 9.68
CA THR A 20 -1.42 0.18 8.99
C THR A 20 -1.29 1.61 9.48
N VAL A 21 -1.20 2.55 8.53
CA VAL A 21 -1.18 3.98 8.77
C VAL A 21 -2.47 4.58 8.23
N CYS A 22 -3.22 5.28 9.08
CA CYS A 22 -4.46 5.96 8.70
C CYS A 22 -4.21 7.45 8.43
N PHE A 23 -4.97 8.00 7.49
CA PHE A 23 -4.86 9.41 7.08
C PHE A 23 -6.16 10.15 7.40
N VAL A 24 -6.02 11.45 7.68
CA VAL A 24 -7.17 12.29 7.97
C VAL A 24 -8.03 12.49 6.73
N LYS A 25 -9.36 12.48 6.91
CA LYS A 25 -10.29 12.83 5.84
C LYS A 25 -10.09 14.31 5.43
N PRO A 26 -9.98 14.62 4.14
CA PRO A 26 -9.97 15.99 3.65
C PRO A 26 -11.29 16.69 3.97
N GLU A 27 -11.22 17.87 4.60
CA GLU A 27 -12.37 18.76 4.77
C GLU A 27 -12.33 19.86 3.71
N ALA A 28 -13.49 20.14 3.11
CA ALA A 28 -13.68 21.26 2.20
C ALA A 28 -14.08 22.50 3.00
N ILE A 29 -13.45 23.63 2.70
CA ILE A 29 -13.81 24.91 3.33
C ILE A 29 -14.78 25.62 2.40
N ALA A 30 -16.00 25.86 2.87
CA ALA A 30 -16.87 26.82 2.23
C ALA A 30 -16.22 28.21 2.35
N ARG A 31 -15.71 28.74 1.24
CA ARG A 31 -15.57 30.20 1.13
C ARG A 31 -16.98 30.76 1.00
N SER A 32 -17.19 31.96 1.54
CA SER A 32 -18.44 32.72 1.67
C SER A 32 -19.55 32.41 0.64
N PRO A 33 -20.83 32.53 1.04
CA PRO A 33 -21.99 32.09 0.24
C PRO A 33 -22.15 32.75 -1.14
N ASP A 34 -21.36 33.79 -1.47
CA ASP A 34 -21.49 34.57 -2.70
C ASP A 34 -20.54 34.17 -3.85
N GLU A 35 -19.61 33.23 -3.65
CA GLU A 35 -18.76 32.73 -4.75
C GLU A 35 -19.18 31.32 -5.18
N LYS A 36 -20.17 31.27 -6.09
CA LYS A 36 -20.40 30.09 -6.92
C LYS A 36 -19.12 29.82 -7.71
N GLN A 37 -18.56 28.62 -7.50
CA GLN A 37 -17.48 28.00 -8.28
C GLN A 37 -16.06 28.51 -8.00
N ALA A 38 -15.51 28.09 -6.87
CA ALA A 38 -14.12 27.63 -6.87
C ALA A 38 -13.98 26.53 -5.80
N LYS A 39 -14.32 25.27 -6.16
CA LYS A 39 -13.88 24.08 -5.40
C LYS A 39 -12.36 24.18 -5.33
N THR A 40 -11.83 24.72 -4.24
CA THR A 40 -10.39 24.88 -4.09
C THR A 40 -9.81 23.47 -3.99
N ALA A 41 -8.99 23.05 -4.96
CA ALA A 41 -8.41 21.71 -5.05
C ALA A 41 -7.45 21.36 -3.89
N ILE A 42 -7.33 22.23 -2.89
CA ILE A 42 -6.39 22.14 -1.77
C ILE A 42 -7.23 22.08 -0.48
N SER A 43 -7.37 20.88 0.08
CA SER A 43 -7.91 20.68 1.43
C SER A 43 -6.88 21.14 2.47
N ARG A 44 -7.33 21.74 3.58
CA ARG A 44 -6.45 22.15 4.70
C ARG A 44 -6.11 20.99 5.65
N SER A 45 -6.63 19.79 5.43
CA SER A 45 -6.38 18.66 6.33
C SER A 45 -4.94 18.15 6.19
N THR A 46 -4.22 18.05 7.30
CA THR A 46 -2.84 17.53 7.35
C THR A 46 -2.77 16.30 8.25
N THR A 47 -2.12 15.23 7.77
CA THR A 47 -1.77 14.07 8.61
C THR A 47 -0.37 14.29 9.18
N LEU A 48 -0.24 14.29 10.51
CA LEU A 48 1.05 14.38 11.19
C LEU A 48 1.47 13.01 11.75
N ILE A 49 2.59 12.47 11.27
CA ILE A 49 3.14 11.18 11.75
C ILE A 49 4.25 11.46 12.77
N ILE A 50 4.00 11.15 14.04
CA ILE A 50 4.95 11.30 15.16
C ILE A 50 5.34 9.96 15.78
N GLY A 51 6.45 9.95 16.52
CA GLY A 51 6.98 8.75 17.17
C GLY A 51 8.47 8.89 17.46
N LYS A 52 9.01 7.96 18.27
CA LYS A 52 10.44 7.93 18.63
C LYS A 52 11.36 7.79 17.41
N ASN A 53 12.65 8.05 17.58
CA ASN A 53 13.63 7.79 16.53
C ASN A 53 13.62 6.30 16.14
N ASN A 54 13.81 6.04 14.85
CA ASN A 54 13.82 4.68 14.27
C ASN A 54 12.49 3.90 14.44
N SER A 55 11.35 4.57 14.69
CA SER A 55 10.03 3.94 14.82
C SER A 55 9.33 3.66 13.49
N GLY A 56 10.00 3.83 12.34
CA GLY A 56 9.41 3.60 11.02
C GLY A 56 8.75 4.81 10.35
N LYS A 57 8.81 6.02 10.93
CA LYS A 57 8.22 7.24 10.32
C LYS A 57 8.69 7.47 8.88
N THR A 58 10.01 7.49 8.66
CA THR A 58 10.62 7.64 7.32
C THR A 58 10.27 6.46 6.41
N THR A 59 10.06 5.27 6.99
CA THR A 59 9.66 4.08 6.22
C THR A 59 8.28 4.27 5.59
N VAL A 60 7.31 4.86 6.31
CA VAL A 60 5.99 5.19 5.76
C VAL A 60 6.11 6.16 4.59
N VAL A 61 6.90 7.24 4.77
CA VAL A 61 7.13 8.24 3.71
C VAL A 61 7.77 7.61 2.48
N ASN A 62 8.75 6.74 2.66
CA ASN A 62 9.42 6.07 1.55
C ASN A 62 8.54 5.03 0.85
N ALA A 63 7.66 4.34 1.58
CA ALA A 63 6.65 3.46 0.97
C ALA A 63 5.71 4.26 0.05
N LEU A 64 5.21 5.40 0.52
CA LEU A 64 4.37 6.29 -0.29
C LEU A 64 5.13 6.82 -1.52
N LYS A 65 6.40 7.21 -1.37
CA LYS A 65 7.24 7.65 -2.50
C LYS A 65 7.42 6.54 -3.53
N LEU A 66 7.74 5.33 -3.09
CA LEU A 66 7.90 4.15 -3.94
C LEU A 66 6.65 3.91 -4.79
N LEU A 67 5.47 3.94 -4.14
CA LEU A 67 4.17 3.73 -4.77
C LEU A 67 3.81 4.85 -5.75
N CYS A 68 4.00 6.11 -5.36
CA CYS A 68 3.69 7.25 -6.23
C CYS A 68 4.66 7.37 -7.42
N GLY A 69 5.92 6.97 -7.24
CA GLY A 69 6.97 7.07 -8.25
C GLY A 69 7.02 5.88 -9.21
N ASN A 70 6.20 4.83 -9.00
CA ASN A 70 6.33 3.55 -9.69
C ASN A 70 7.77 3.00 -9.64
N GLU A 71 8.45 3.23 -8.52
CA GLU A 71 9.83 2.79 -8.33
C GLU A 71 9.87 1.29 -8.02
N GLN A 72 10.89 0.60 -8.53
CA GLN A 72 11.09 -0.81 -8.21
C GLN A 72 11.74 -0.95 -6.83
N PRO A 73 11.20 -1.80 -5.95
CA PRO A 73 11.83 -2.06 -4.66
C PRO A 73 13.18 -2.77 -4.83
N SER A 74 14.13 -2.45 -3.96
CA SER A 74 15.43 -3.09 -3.89
C SER A 74 15.46 -4.22 -2.85
N ALA A 75 16.47 -5.08 -2.91
CA ALA A 75 16.66 -6.12 -1.88
C ALA A 75 16.80 -5.54 -0.46
N SER A 76 17.32 -4.31 -0.33
CA SER A 76 17.47 -3.63 0.97
C SER A 76 16.16 -3.07 1.54
N ASP A 77 15.09 -3.10 0.75
CA ASP A 77 13.77 -2.63 1.18
C ASP A 77 12.99 -3.68 1.97
N PHE A 78 13.43 -4.94 1.95
CA PHE A 78 12.82 -5.98 2.76
C PHE A 78 13.09 -5.77 4.24
N ASN A 79 12.11 -6.16 5.06
CA ASN A 79 12.29 -6.29 6.49
C ASN A 79 13.31 -7.41 6.78
N LEU A 80 14.36 -7.08 7.51
CA LEU A 80 15.46 -8.02 7.76
C LEU A 80 15.02 -9.23 8.59
N SER A 81 14.15 -9.03 9.58
CA SER A 81 13.60 -10.13 10.37
C SER A 81 12.76 -11.08 9.49
N TYR A 82 12.07 -10.54 8.49
CA TYR A 82 11.37 -11.33 7.47
C TYR A 82 12.31 -12.18 6.64
N LEU A 83 13.37 -11.58 6.11
CA LEU A 83 14.37 -12.33 5.33
C LEU A 83 15.07 -13.40 6.17
N ASN A 84 15.35 -13.12 7.44
CA ASN A 84 16.00 -14.09 8.33
C ASN A 84 15.09 -15.30 8.61
N GLU A 85 13.81 -15.08 8.90
CA GLU A 85 12.88 -16.21 9.10
C GLU A 85 12.77 -17.06 7.83
N LEU A 86 12.65 -16.41 6.67
CA LEU A 86 12.61 -17.12 5.41
C LEU A 86 13.91 -17.90 5.17
N PHE A 87 15.07 -17.30 5.45
CA PHE A 87 16.36 -17.97 5.33
C PHE A 87 16.46 -19.21 6.22
N GLU A 88 16.01 -19.15 7.47
CA GLU A 88 15.99 -20.31 8.37
C GLU A 88 15.06 -21.41 7.85
N ASP A 89 13.92 -21.07 7.25
CA ASP A 89 13.02 -22.05 6.61
C ASP A 89 13.71 -22.76 5.43
N TYR A 90 14.40 -22.00 4.57
CA TYR A 90 15.19 -22.54 3.46
C TYR A 90 16.32 -23.46 3.96
N LYS A 91 17.05 -23.02 4.98
CA LYS A 91 18.14 -23.79 5.58
C LYS A 91 17.64 -25.11 6.17
N LYS A 92 16.53 -25.07 6.91
CA LYS A 92 15.91 -26.27 7.47
C LYS A 92 15.48 -27.26 6.38
N ALA A 93 14.84 -26.77 5.32
CA ALA A 93 14.43 -27.62 4.21
C ALA A 93 15.64 -28.22 3.45
N PHE A 94 16.73 -27.46 3.36
CA PHE A 94 17.98 -27.96 2.80
C PHE A 94 18.58 -29.06 3.67
N ASP A 95 18.66 -28.86 4.98
CA ASP A 95 19.22 -29.84 5.92
C ASP A 95 18.41 -31.16 5.94
N GLU A 96 17.10 -31.10 5.70
CA GLU A 96 16.22 -32.29 5.66
C GLU A 96 16.38 -33.14 4.39
N ASN A 97 16.53 -32.51 3.21
CA ASN A 97 16.44 -33.22 1.92
C ASN A 97 17.64 -33.00 0.98
N ASN A 98 18.63 -32.18 1.35
CA ASN A 98 19.75 -31.70 0.50
C ASN A 98 19.32 -31.20 -0.89
N ALA A 99 18.04 -30.83 -1.03
CA ALA A 99 17.47 -30.37 -2.27
C ALA A 99 17.75 -28.88 -2.45
N THR A 100 18.08 -28.46 -3.67
CA THR A 100 18.34 -27.05 -4.02
C THR A 100 17.13 -26.39 -4.68
N LYS A 101 16.01 -27.12 -4.78
CA LYS A 101 14.73 -26.63 -5.29
C LYS A 101 13.70 -26.76 -4.18
N PHE A 102 13.02 -25.65 -3.88
CA PHE A 102 12.09 -25.54 -2.78
C PHE A 102 10.72 -25.11 -3.31
N GLU A 103 9.95 -26.05 -3.86
CA GLU A 103 8.64 -25.76 -4.45
C GLU A 103 7.59 -25.37 -3.38
N SER A 104 7.76 -25.85 -2.15
CA SER A 104 6.86 -25.57 -1.03
C SER A 104 7.17 -24.27 -0.28
N LEU A 105 8.33 -23.66 -0.52
CA LEU A 105 8.73 -22.43 0.18
C LEU A 105 8.44 -21.20 -0.68
N GLY A 106 7.85 -20.18 -0.05
CA GLY A 106 7.56 -18.91 -0.72
C GLY A 106 8.82 -18.10 -1.01
N THR A 107 8.81 -17.33 -2.08
CA THR A 107 9.85 -16.33 -2.35
C THR A 107 9.61 -15.05 -1.53
N PRO A 108 10.64 -14.23 -1.26
CA PRO A 108 10.46 -12.93 -0.62
C PRO A 108 9.41 -12.09 -1.36
N ASN A 109 8.45 -11.51 -0.64
CA ASN A 109 7.44 -10.63 -1.19
C ASN A 109 7.31 -9.35 -0.36
N LEU A 110 6.88 -8.28 -1.01
CA LEU A 110 6.45 -7.02 -0.38
C LEU A 110 4.97 -6.85 -0.70
N GLU A 111 4.20 -6.39 0.28
CA GLU A 111 2.76 -6.16 0.11
C GLU A 111 2.44 -4.73 0.54
N PHE A 112 1.75 -3.99 -0.32
CA PHE A 112 1.21 -2.66 -0.03
C PHE A 112 -0.28 -2.68 -0.32
N ASN A 113 -1.09 -2.43 0.69
CA ASN A 113 -2.54 -2.35 0.53
C ASN A 113 -2.98 -0.91 0.80
N LEU A 114 -3.57 -0.27 -0.22
CA LEU A 114 -4.07 1.09 -0.15
C LEU A 114 -5.60 1.05 -0.05
N MET A 115 -6.13 1.63 1.02
CA MET A 115 -7.56 1.85 1.15
C MET A 115 -7.88 3.28 0.73
N VAL A 116 -8.65 3.43 -0.33
CA VAL A 116 -9.04 4.73 -0.88
C VAL A 116 -10.55 4.88 -0.81
N LYS A 117 -11.00 5.98 -0.21
CA LYS A 117 -12.41 6.27 -0.05
C LYS A 117 -12.89 7.24 -1.12
N VAL A 118 -13.93 6.81 -1.81
CA VAL A 118 -14.58 7.56 -2.90
C VAL A 118 -15.93 8.05 -2.41
N ASP A 119 -16.24 9.31 -2.72
CA ASP A 119 -17.56 9.88 -2.48
C ASP A 119 -18.27 9.92 -3.84
N PHE A 120 -19.28 9.07 -4.02
CA PHE A 120 -19.96 8.88 -5.31
C PHE A 120 -20.96 10.00 -5.63
N ASN A 121 -21.11 11.00 -4.77
CA ASN A 121 -21.94 12.16 -5.06
C ASN A 121 -21.31 13.11 -6.10
N ASP A 122 -20.05 12.87 -6.52
CA ASP A 122 -19.36 13.62 -7.56
C ASP A 122 -19.19 12.72 -8.81
N GLU A 123 -20.08 12.89 -9.80
CA GLU A 123 -20.19 12.08 -11.03
C GLU A 123 -18.84 11.96 -11.80
N ASP A 124 -17.99 12.98 -11.74
CA ASP A 124 -16.68 13.02 -12.41
C ASP A 124 -15.70 11.94 -11.89
N LEU A 125 -15.88 11.44 -10.67
CA LEU A 125 -14.93 10.50 -10.04
C LEU A 125 -15.04 9.08 -10.59
N MET A 126 -16.16 8.70 -11.21
CA MET A 126 -16.34 7.36 -11.79
C MET A 126 -15.41 7.11 -12.97
N THR A 127 -15.15 8.13 -13.79
CA THR A 127 -14.25 8.03 -14.95
C THR A 127 -12.82 7.69 -14.53
N HIS A 128 -12.34 8.24 -13.41
CA HIS A 128 -11.00 7.94 -12.87
C HIS A 128 -10.87 6.55 -12.26
N LEU A 129 -11.99 5.91 -11.92
CA LEU A 129 -12.02 4.57 -11.32
C LEU A 129 -12.26 3.47 -12.34
N ALA A 130 -12.63 3.81 -13.57
CA ALA A 130 -12.86 2.86 -14.66
C ALA A 130 -11.73 1.81 -14.83
N PRO A 131 -10.42 2.14 -14.71
CA PRO A 131 -9.36 1.14 -14.80
C PRO A 131 -9.36 0.08 -13.69
N PHE A 132 -10.01 0.36 -12.56
CA PHE A 132 -10.04 -0.50 -11.38
C PHE A 132 -11.37 -1.25 -11.22
N ILE A 133 -12.37 -0.95 -12.06
CA ILE A 133 -13.65 -1.67 -12.05
C ILE A 133 -13.48 -2.89 -12.96
N PRO A 134 -13.54 -4.12 -12.42
CA PRO A 134 -13.50 -5.31 -13.26
C PRO A 134 -14.72 -5.27 -14.19
N ILE A 135 -14.47 -5.24 -15.49
CA ILE A 135 -15.51 -5.47 -16.48
C ILE A 135 -15.90 -6.93 -16.28
N SER A 136 -17.08 -7.18 -15.71
CA SER A 136 -17.57 -8.55 -15.58
C SER A 136 -17.72 -9.14 -16.97
N GLU A 137 -16.73 -9.94 -17.40
CA GLU A 137 -16.92 -10.86 -18.51
C GLU A 137 -17.92 -11.91 -18.05
N LYS A 138 -19.20 -11.69 -18.39
CA LYS A 138 -20.15 -12.79 -18.48
C LYS A 138 -19.67 -13.72 -19.59
N GLY A 139 -18.93 -14.77 -19.22
CA GLY A 139 -18.63 -15.90 -20.09
C GLY A 139 -17.24 -16.47 -19.90
N ASP A 140 -17.13 -17.47 -19.02
CA ASP A 140 -16.18 -18.58 -19.09
C ASP A 140 -14.79 -18.33 -19.70
N ALA A 141 -13.89 -17.68 -18.96
CA ALA A 141 -12.46 -17.80 -19.21
C ALA A 141 -11.71 -18.04 -17.90
N LYS A 142 -11.08 -19.22 -17.77
CA LYS A 142 -10.23 -19.58 -16.64
C LYS A 142 -9.06 -18.59 -16.54
N PRO A 143 -8.59 -18.27 -15.31
CA PRO A 143 -7.46 -17.37 -15.14
C PRO A 143 -6.22 -17.97 -15.81
N VAL A 144 -5.56 -17.17 -16.65
CA VAL A 144 -4.24 -17.46 -17.20
C VAL A 144 -3.24 -17.41 -16.04
N ARG A 145 -2.48 -18.49 -15.88
CA ARG A 145 -1.41 -18.65 -14.88
C ARG A 145 -0.24 -17.73 -15.13
#